data_AF-A0A2I0EKI6-F1
#
_entry.id   AF-A0A2I0EKI6-F1
#
_cell.length_a   1.000
_cell.length_b   1.000
_cell.length_c   1.000
_cell.angle_alpha   90.00
_cell.angle_beta   90.00
_cell.angle_gamma   90.00
#
_symmetry.space_group_name_H-M   'P 1'
#
loop_
_entity.id
_entity.type
_entity.pdbx_description
1 polymer ?
#
loop_
_entity_poly.entity_id
_entity_poly.type
_entity_poly.pdbx_seq_one_letter_code
_entity_poly.pdbx_strand_id
1 'polypeptide(L)'
;MSFDTQTNPNPVIPSHWKIKRSTHFFTKDKVPNALLTHHNTAEGVYGQICVMQGTVTFYGFADEAATEPEKTVVIKAGQFAVSPPQYWHRVELSDDAQFNINFWTEGDTGNKSMFNSSKIHSKPIEKLFDKPEES
;
A
#
# COMPACT_ATOMS: atom_id res chain seq x y z
N MET A 1 6.40 26.75 26.34
CA MET A 1 6.49 26.14 25.00
C MET A 1 6.12 24.68 25.18
N SER A 2 4.84 24.39 25.01
CA SER A 2 4.33 23.03 25.09
C SER A 2 4.62 22.38 23.75
N PHE A 3 5.49 21.37 23.73
CA PHE A 3 5.61 20.51 22.57
C PHE A 3 4.34 19.67 22.55
N ASP A 4 3.35 20.08 21.75
CA ASP A 4 2.28 19.18 21.37
C ASP A 4 2.93 18.00 20.67
N THR A 5 2.99 16.87 21.36
CA THR A 5 3.31 15.58 20.75
C THR A 5 2.14 15.26 19.83
N GLN A 6 2.21 15.74 18.59
CA GLN A 6 1.32 15.29 17.54
C GLN A 6 1.62 13.80 17.35
N THR A 7 0.85 12.95 18.04
CA THR A 7 0.89 11.50 17.92
C THR A 7 0.79 11.18 16.45
N ASN A 8 1.86 10.65 15.86
CA ASN A 8 1.91 10.36 14.44
C ASN A 8 0.70 9.46 14.11
N PRO A 9 -0.34 9.92 13.39
CA PRO A 9 -1.62 9.23 13.32
C PRO A 9 -1.59 8.05 12.33
N ASN A 10 -0.44 7.80 11.71
CA ASN A 10 -0.26 6.75 10.74
C ASN A 10 0.51 5.58 11.37
N PRO A 11 -0.10 4.38 11.40
CA PRO A 11 0.56 3.20 11.93
C PRO A 11 1.85 2.93 11.15
N VAL A 12 2.93 2.70 11.87
CA VAL A 12 4.27 2.48 11.30
C VAL A 12 4.51 0.98 11.20
N ILE A 13 4.81 0.51 10.00
CA ILE A 13 5.20 -0.88 9.78
C ILE A 13 6.59 -1.09 10.40
N PRO A 14 6.80 -2.11 11.27
CA PRO A 14 8.09 -2.31 11.91
C PRO A 14 9.21 -2.52 10.88
N SER A 15 10.39 -1.92 11.12
CA SER A 15 11.49 -1.90 10.14
C SER A 15 12.05 -3.27 9.77
N HIS A 16 11.87 -4.28 10.62
CA HIS A 16 12.30 -5.65 10.36
C HIS A 16 11.30 -6.46 9.51
N TRP A 17 10.08 -5.95 9.29
CA TRP A 17 9.06 -6.63 8.49
C TRP A 17 9.41 -6.56 7.01
N LYS A 18 8.91 -7.53 6.25
CA LYS A 18 9.17 -7.67 4.82
C LYS A 18 7.86 -7.75 4.06
N ILE A 19 7.87 -7.23 2.82
CA ILE A 19 6.78 -7.43 1.89
C ILE A 19 6.75 -8.93 1.53
N LYS A 20 5.65 -9.60 1.87
CA LYS A 20 5.40 -10.99 1.50
C LYS A 20 4.75 -11.09 0.12
N ARG A 21 3.90 -10.12 -0.23
CA ARG A 21 3.17 -10.07 -1.50
C ARG A 21 2.86 -8.63 -1.86
N SER A 22 2.89 -8.33 -3.16
CA SER A 22 2.35 -7.09 -3.72
C SER A 22 1.28 -7.44 -4.75
N THR A 23 0.23 -6.64 -4.82
CA THR A 23 -0.75 -6.74 -5.91
C THR A 23 -0.19 -6.08 -7.18
N HIS A 24 -0.76 -6.44 -8.33
CA HIS A 24 -0.69 -5.59 -9.52
C HIS A 24 -1.44 -4.26 -9.26
N PHE A 25 -1.34 -3.32 -10.20
CA PHE A 25 -2.13 -2.10 -10.14
C PHE A 25 -3.62 -2.40 -10.32
N PHE A 26 -4.42 -1.77 -9.49
CA PHE A 26 -5.86 -1.69 -9.61
C PHE A 26 -6.26 -0.31 -10.12
N THR A 27 -7.34 -0.31 -10.89
CA THR A 27 -8.05 0.87 -11.39
C THR A 27 -9.54 0.72 -11.05
N LYS A 28 -10.35 1.77 -11.24
CA LYS A 28 -11.78 1.75 -10.91
C LYS A 28 -12.55 0.57 -11.55
N ASP A 29 -12.16 0.15 -12.73
CA ASP A 29 -12.72 -0.95 -13.51
C ASP A 29 -12.16 -2.34 -13.16
N LYS A 30 -11.00 -2.42 -12.50
CA LYS A 30 -10.29 -3.69 -12.23
C LYS A 30 -10.08 -4.00 -10.75
N VAL A 31 -10.49 -3.10 -9.87
CA VAL A 31 -10.39 -3.29 -8.42
C VAL A 31 -11.31 -4.45 -7.98
N PRO A 32 -10.80 -5.41 -7.19
CA PRO A 32 -11.66 -6.43 -6.60
C PRO A 32 -12.73 -5.81 -5.69
N ASN A 33 -13.99 -6.21 -5.86
CA ASN A 33 -15.11 -5.66 -5.08
C ASN A 33 -14.91 -5.78 -3.57
N ALA A 34 -14.20 -6.82 -3.10
CA ALA A 34 -13.86 -6.99 -1.70
C ALA A 34 -13.15 -5.78 -1.07
N LEU A 35 -12.36 -5.02 -1.85
CA LEU A 35 -11.67 -3.82 -1.35
C LEU A 35 -12.63 -2.64 -1.16
N LEU A 36 -13.76 -2.62 -1.87
CA LEU A 36 -14.78 -1.56 -1.81
C LEU A 36 -15.78 -1.78 -0.66
N THR A 37 -15.80 -2.98 -0.10
CA THR A 37 -16.65 -3.40 1.02
C THR A 37 -15.85 -3.53 2.31
N HIS A 38 -16.56 -3.69 3.44
CA HIS A 38 -15.93 -3.95 4.74
C HIS A 38 -15.04 -5.19 4.69
N HIS A 39 -13.76 -5.01 4.99
CA HIS A 39 -12.79 -6.09 5.11
C HIS A 39 -11.65 -5.68 6.05
N ASN A 40 -10.77 -6.62 6.37
CA ASN A 40 -9.52 -6.35 7.05
C ASN A 40 -8.40 -7.24 6.52
N THR A 41 -7.18 -7.00 6.99
CA THR A 41 -6.07 -7.94 6.82
C THR A 41 -6.05 -8.95 7.96
N ALA A 42 -5.47 -10.13 7.71
CA ALA A 42 -5.25 -11.13 8.75
C ALA A 42 -4.37 -10.61 9.89
N GLU A 43 -4.41 -11.29 11.03
CA GLU A 43 -3.46 -11.08 12.13
C GLU A 43 -2.02 -11.16 11.60
N GLY A 44 -1.15 -10.26 12.10
CA GLY A 44 0.25 -10.21 11.66
C GLY A 44 0.47 -9.73 10.22
N VAL A 45 -0.53 -9.13 9.57
CA VAL A 45 -0.41 -8.60 8.20
C VAL A 45 -0.76 -7.11 8.15
N TYR A 46 0.22 -6.26 7.83
CA TYR A 46 -0.06 -4.87 7.47
C TYR A 46 -0.36 -4.75 5.98
N GLY A 47 -1.36 -3.93 5.64
CA GLY A 47 -1.61 -3.48 4.27
C GLY A 47 -1.05 -2.08 4.05
N GLN A 48 -0.25 -1.88 3.00
CA GLN A 48 0.21 -0.56 2.58
C GLN A 48 -0.39 -0.23 1.22
N ILE A 49 -1.29 0.76 1.17
CA ILE A 49 -1.99 1.22 -0.03
C ILE A 49 -1.17 2.34 -0.65
N CYS A 50 -0.63 2.14 -1.84
CA CYS A 50 0.22 3.09 -2.56
C CYS A 50 -0.51 3.62 -3.80
N VAL A 51 -0.64 4.94 -3.93
CA VAL A 51 -1.39 5.57 -5.04
C VAL A 51 -0.42 6.20 -6.04
N MET A 52 -0.57 5.86 -7.31
CA MET A 52 0.27 6.34 -8.42
C MET A 52 -0.44 7.41 -9.24
N GLN A 53 -1.77 7.35 -9.34
CA GLN A 53 -2.61 8.32 -10.04
C GLN A 53 -3.94 8.47 -9.31
N GLY A 54 -4.55 9.65 -9.43
CA GLY A 54 -5.85 9.94 -8.83
C GLY A 54 -5.78 9.97 -7.30
N THR A 55 -6.85 9.49 -6.67
CA THR A 55 -7.03 9.47 -5.21
C THR A 55 -7.71 8.19 -4.75
N VAL A 56 -7.27 7.68 -3.60
CA VAL A 56 -7.95 6.60 -2.88
C VAL A 56 -8.33 7.13 -1.50
N THR A 57 -9.62 7.08 -1.17
CA THR A 57 -10.12 7.41 0.17
C THR A 57 -10.23 6.13 0.98
N PHE A 58 -9.52 6.08 2.10
CA PHE A 58 -9.55 5.00 3.08
C PHE A 58 -10.54 5.35 4.19
N TYR A 59 -11.43 4.42 4.51
CA TYR A 59 -12.35 4.50 5.64
C TYR A 59 -12.04 3.38 6.62
N GLY A 60 -11.70 3.72 7.86
CA GLY A 60 -11.43 2.79 8.97
C GLY A 60 -12.58 2.75 9.96
N PHE A 61 -12.84 1.58 10.52
CA PHE A 61 -13.99 1.27 11.37
C PHE A 61 -13.53 0.55 12.64
N ALA A 62 -14.28 0.76 13.72
CA ALA A 62 -13.98 0.14 15.02
C ALA A 62 -14.10 -1.40 14.98
N ASP A 63 -15.09 -1.92 14.24
CA ASP A 63 -15.37 -3.35 14.12
C ASP A 63 -16.17 -3.68 12.84
N GLU A 64 -16.57 -4.94 12.69
CA GLU A 64 -17.33 -5.45 11.53
C GLU A 64 -18.74 -4.85 11.40
N ALA A 65 -19.38 -4.50 12.52
CA ALA A 65 -20.76 -4.05 12.57
C ALA A 65 -20.90 -2.52 12.47
N ALA A 66 -19.80 -1.78 12.66
CA ALA A 66 -19.77 -0.34 12.55
C ALA A 66 -20.19 0.15 11.16
N THR A 67 -21.18 1.06 11.12
CA THR A 67 -21.68 1.66 9.88
C THR A 67 -20.99 2.98 9.54
N GLU A 68 -20.50 3.69 10.57
CA GLU A 68 -19.83 4.97 10.43
C GLU A 68 -18.31 4.82 10.61
N PRO A 69 -17.50 5.43 9.73
CA PRO A 69 -16.05 5.36 9.85
C PRO A 69 -15.55 6.21 11.03
N GLU A 70 -14.69 5.63 11.86
CA GLU A 70 -13.96 6.37 12.90
C GLU A 70 -12.76 7.13 12.34
N LYS A 71 -12.30 6.74 11.13
CA LYS A 71 -11.15 7.35 10.48
C LYS A 71 -11.36 7.45 8.97
N THR A 72 -11.10 8.63 8.41
CA THR A 72 -11.13 8.87 6.96
C THR A 72 -9.80 9.49 6.53
N VAL A 73 -9.14 8.88 5.54
CA VAL A 73 -7.86 9.35 5.00
C VAL A 73 -7.93 9.44 3.49
N VAL A 74 -7.62 10.60 2.94
CA VAL A 74 -7.53 10.81 1.49
C VAL A 74 -6.07 10.63 1.06
N ILE A 75 -5.80 9.59 0.27
CA ILE A 75 -4.46 9.21 -0.20
C ILE A 75 -4.30 9.69 -1.63
N LYS A 76 -3.45 10.69 -1.86
CA LYS A 76 -3.20 11.25 -3.21
C LYS A 76 -2.07 10.51 -3.92
N ALA A 77 -1.98 10.69 -5.24
CA ALA A 77 -0.85 10.22 -6.03
C ALA A 77 0.51 10.59 -5.39
N GLY A 78 1.43 9.63 -5.37
CA GLY A 78 2.74 9.74 -4.71
C GLY A 78 2.72 9.50 -3.20
N GLN A 79 1.56 9.22 -2.60
CA GLN A 79 1.41 8.95 -1.18
C GLN A 79 1.01 7.49 -0.92
N PHE A 80 1.11 7.10 0.35
CA PHE A 80 0.60 5.82 0.83
C PHE A 80 -0.09 5.97 2.19
N ALA A 81 -0.96 5.01 2.51
CA ALA A 81 -1.46 4.80 3.87
C ALA A 81 -1.24 3.35 4.30
N VAL A 82 -1.26 3.13 5.62
CA VAL A 82 -1.06 1.83 6.23
C VAL A 82 -2.33 1.43 6.98
N SER A 83 -2.83 0.23 6.68
CA SER A 83 -3.83 -0.47 7.48
C SER A 83 -3.13 -1.44 8.44
N PRO A 84 -3.35 -1.32 9.76
CA PRO A 84 -2.92 -2.31 10.73
C PRO A 84 -3.56 -3.69 10.49
N PRO A 85 -2.96 -4.76 11.04
CA PRO A 85 -3.58 -6.08 11.12
C PRO A 85 -4.98 -6.00 11.76
N GLN A 86 -5.93 -6.75 11.20
CA GLN A 86 -7.30 -6.90 11.72
C GLN A 86 -8.13 -5.62 11.85
N TYR A 87 -7.62 -4.47 11.40
CA TYR A 87 -8.36 -3.22 11.40
C TYR A 87 -9.38 -3.19 10.27
N TRP A 88 -10.65 -2.97 10.59
CA TRP A 88 -11.74 -2.97 9.61
C TRP A 88 -11.70 -1.71 8.76
N HIS A 89 -11.77 -1.90 7.44
CA HIS A 89 -11.70 -0.81 6.49
C HIS A 89 -12.36 -1.13 5.14
N ARG A 90 -12.52 -0.08 4.33
CA ARG A 90 -12.80 -0.16 2.90
C ARG A 90 -12.15 1.01 2.18
N VAL A 91 -12.05 0.91 0.85
CA VAL A 91 -11.58 2.03 0.02
C VAL A 91 -12.63 2.52 -0.97
N GLU A 92 -12.52 3.78 -1.33
CA GLU A 92 -13.26 4.41 -2.41
C GLU A 92 -12.27 5.11 -3.35
N LEU A 93 -12.52 5.04 -4.65
CA LEU A 93 -11.58 5.43 -5.69
C LEU A 93 -12.13 6.62 -6.47
N SER A 94 -11.27 7.58 -6.81
CA SER A 94 -11.55 8.52 -7.90
C SER A 94 -11.64 7.79 -9.25
N ASP A 95 -12.23 8.44 -10.25
CA ASP A 95 -12.42 7.86 -11.59
C ASP A 95 -11.10 7.45 -12.26
N ASP A 96 -10.04 8.23 -12.01
CA ASP A 96 -8.71 8.06 -12.57
C ASP A 96 -7.73 7.34 -11.63
N ALA A 97 -8.22 6.77 -10.52
CA ALA A 97 -7.37 6.16 -9.51
C ALA A 97 -6.56 4.97 -10.06
N GLN A 98 -5.25 4.97 -9.78
CA GLN A 98 -4.38 3.81 -9.96
C GLN A 98 -3.58 3.57 -8.68
N PHE A 99 -3.71 2.37 -8.10
CA PHE A 99 -3.09 2.03 -6.82
C PHE A 99 -2.67 0.57 -6.75
N ASN A 100 -1.76 0.21 -5.84
CA ASN A 100 -1.47 -1.19 -5.49
C ASN A 100 -1.38 -1.33 -3.97
N ILE A 101 -1.37 -2.58 -3.50
CA ILE A 101 -1.24 -2.90 -2.07
C ILE A 101 0.00 -3.79 -1.86
N ASN A 102 0.87 -3.39 -0.93
CA ASN A 102 1.91 -4.24 -0.38
C ASN A 102 1.44 -4.86 0.93
N PHE A 103 1.60 -6.17 1.08
CA PHE A 103 1.29 -6.90 2.31
C PHE A 103 2.58 -7.23 3.05
N TRP A 104 2.73 -6.68 4.25
CA TRP A 104 3.92 -6.82 5.07
C TRP A 104 3.67 -7.79 6.21
N THR A 105 4.65 -8.64 6.50
CA THR A 105 4.64 -9.57 7.65
C THR A 105 5.98 -9.54 8.37
N GLU A 106 6.00 -10.00 9.63
CA GLU A 106 7.23 -10.34 10.32
C GLU A 106 7.99 -11.40 9.49
N GLY A 107 9.29 -11.19 9.28
CA GLY A 107 10.08 -11.98 8.34
C GLY A 107 10.13 -13.48 8.69
N ASP A 108 9.95 -14.30 7.66
CA ASP A 108 10.22 -15.74 7.51
C ASP A 108 9.59 -16.76 8.49
N THR A 109 8.29 -17.03 8.32
CA THR A 109 7.68 -18.34 8.62
C THR A 109 7.70 -19.31 7.43
N GLY A 110 8.48 -19.06 6.36
CA GLY A 110 8.65 -20.04 5.29
C GLY A 110 9.26 -19.54 3.99
N ASN A 111 10.59 -19.59 3.86
CA ASN A 111 11.31 -20.34 2.84
C ASN A 111 12.84 -20.30 3.07
N LYS A 112 13.34 -21.29 3.80
CA LYS A 112 14.73 -21.78 3.63
C LYS A 112 14.83 -22.47 2.27
N SER A 113 14.91 -21.71 1.20
CA SER A 113 15.40 -22.10 -0.13
C SER A 113 14.76 -21.14 -1.11
N MET A 114 15.52 -20.17 -1.62
CA MET A 114 15.40 -19.56 -2.95
C MET A 114 16.29 -18.29 -2.99
N PHE A 115 17.59 -18.46 -2.76
CA PHE A 115 18.60 -17.52 -3.26
C PHE A 115 19.44 -18.27 -4.28
N ASN A 116 18.97 -18.31 -5.53
CA ASN A 116 19.86 -18.53 -6.65
C ASN A 116 20.41 -17.15 -7.04
N SER A 117 21.71 -16.95 -6.84
CA SER A 117 22.42 -15.70 -7.03
C SER A 117 22.47 -15.32 -8.51
N SER A 118 21.44 -14.64 -9.01
CA SER A 118 21.52 -13.96 -10.30
C SER A 118 22.49 -12.78 -10.17
N LYS A 119 23.65 -12.88 -10.85
CA LYS A 119 24.66 -11.82 -10.90
C LYS A 119 23.99 -10.51 -11.33
N ILE A 120 24.00 -9.54 -10.43
CA ILE A 120 23.48 -8.20 -10.68
C ILE A 120 24.29 -7.60 -11.83
N HIS A 121 23.62 -7.20 -12.91
CA HIS A 121 24.27 -6.50 -14.02
C HIS A 121 24.63 -5.09 -13.55
N SER A 122 25.92 -4.86 -13.27
CA SER A 122 26.44 -3.62 -12.69
C SER A 122 26.82 -2.56 -13.72
N LYS A 123 26.38 -2.69 -14.98
CA LYS A 123 26.65 -1.71 -16.02
C LYS A 123 25.51 -0.68 -16.10
N PRO A 124 25.81 0.63 -16.12
CA PRO A 124 24.81 1.66 -16.34
C PRO A 124 24.08 1.46 -17.68
N ILE A 125 22.75 1.59 -17.68
CA ILE A 125 21.95 1.62 -18.92
C ILE A 125 22.02 3.05 -19.45
N GLU A 126 22.97 3.33 -20.35
CA GLU A 126 23.24 4.69 -20.86
C GLU A 126 22.28 5.15 -21.97
N LYS A 127 21.31 4.34 -22.41
CA LYS A 127 20.46 4.67 -23.56
C LYS A 127 18.97 4.48 -23.33
N LEU A 128 18.39 5.19 -22.36
CA LEU A 128 16.93 5.29 -22.23
C LEU A 128 16.36 6.70 -22.46
N PHE A 129 17.20 7.72 -22.65
CA PHE A 129 16.75 9.12 -22.70
C PHE A 129 17.22 9.93 -23.91
N ASP A 130 17.71 9.30 -24.97
CA ASP A 130 17.88 10.01 -26.25
C ASP A 130 16.51 10.12 -26.93
N LYS A 131 15.83 11.26 -26.71
CA LYS A 131 14.71 11.68 -27.57
C LYS A 131 15.22 11.87 -29.00
N PRO A 132 14.44 11.51 -30.04
CA PRO A 132 14.79 11.92 -31.40
C PRO A 132 14.67 13.46 -31.50
N GLU A 133 15.74 14.11 -31.96
CA GLU A 133 15.64 15.47 -32.49
C GLU A 133 14.77 15.45 -33.74
N GLU A 134 13.80 16.36 -33.79
CA GLU A 134 12.97 16.64 -34.95
C GLU A 134 13.83 17.01 -36.17
N SER A 135 13.41 16.56 -37.35
CA SER A 135 13.76 17.13 -38.65
C SER A 135 12.54 17.04 -39.55
#